data_AF-A0A535PMR1-F1
#
_entry.id   AF-A0A535PMR1-F1
#
_cell.length_a   1.000
_cell.length_b   1.000
_cell.length_c   1.000
_cell.angle_alpha   90.00
_cell.angle_beta   90.00
_cell.angle_gamma   90.00
#
_symmetry.space_group_name_H-M   'P 1'
#
loop_
_entity.id
_entity.type
_entity.pdbx_description
1 polymer ?
#
loop_
_entity_poly.entity_id
_entity_poly.type
_entity_poly.pdbx_seq_one_letter_code
_entity_poly.pdbx_strand_id
1 'polypeptide(L)' 'GHNRKLFELAIAWILAQPAVTGAIVGIRNAREAEQMLTGSNWIFTEEERAEIEKALTLWES' A
#
# COMPACT_ATOMS: atom_id res chain seq x y z
N GLY A 1 13.95 5.91 3.55
CA GLY A 1 13.80 7.13 2.72
C GLY A 1 13.12 6.75 1.41
N HIS A 2 11.79 6.65 1.42
CA HIS A 2 11.02 6.24 0.24
C HIS A 2 10.26 7.49 -0.22
N ASN A 3 10.55 7.98 -1.42
CA ASN A 3 9.85 9.12 -2.03
C ASN A 3 8.45 8.70 -2.51
N ARG A 4 7.69 8.03 -1.63
CA ARG A 4 6.38 7.44 -1.89
C ARG A 4 5.40 7.90 -0.83
N LYS A 5 4.14 8.06 -1.21
CA LYS A 5 3.10 8.56 -0.32
C LYS A 5 2.46 7.42 0.45
N LEU A 6 1.94 7.73 1.64
CA LEU A 6 1.27 6.75 2.51
C LEU A 6 0.08 6.04 1.83
N PHE A 7 -0.65 6.74 0.96
CA PHE A 7 -1.77 6.12 0.24
C PHE A 7 -1.29 5.06 -0.78
N GLU A 8 -0.12 5.25 -1.39
CA GLU A 8 0.49 4.28 -2.31
C GLU A 8 0.90 3.02 -1.56
N LEU A 9 1.49 3.21 -0.37
CA LEU A 9 1.82 2.12 0.56
C LEU A 9 0.59 1.30 0.92
N ALA A 10 -0.51 1.95 1.29
CA ALA A 10 -1.74 1.26 1.68
C ALA A 10 -2.34 0.42 0.53
N ILE A 11 -2.36 0.95 -0.69
CA ILE A 11 -2.85 0.23 -1.87
C ILE A 11 -1.96 -0.97 -2.17
N ALA A 12 -0.64 -0.75 -2.24
CA ALA A 12 0.33 -1.80 -2.48
C ALA A 12 0.25 -2.90 -1.42
N TRP A 13 0.11 -2.52 -0.15
CA TRP A 13 0.02 -3.45 0.97
C TRP A 13 -1.18 -4.39 0.86
N ILE A 14 -2.36 -3.83 0.56
CA ILE A 14 -3.59 -4.61 0.40
C ILE A 14 -3.48 -5.54 -0.81
N LEU A 15 -2.97 -5.05 -1.94
CA LEU A 15 -2.82 -5.85 -3.17
C LEU A 15 -1.71 -6.92 -3.07
N ALA A 16 -0.74 -6.74 -2.17
CA ALA A 16 0.31 -7.72 -1.93
C ALA A 16 -0.15 -8.92 -1.09
N GLN A 17 -1.38 -8.90 -0.56
CA GLN A 17 -1.91 -10.02 0.23
C GLN A 17 -2.40 -11.14 -0.68
N PRO A 18 -1.92 -12.40 -0.53
CA PRO A 18 -2.32 -13.50 -1.40
C PRO A 18 -3.82 -13.79 -1.42
N ALA A 19 -4.54 -13.46 -0.35
CA ALA A 19 -5.98 -13.66 -0.23
C ALA A 19 -6.82 -12.56 -0.92
N VAL A 20 -6.20 -11.45 -1.34
CA VAL A 20 -6.88 -10.31 -1.94
C VAL A 20 -6.77 -10.37 -3.46
N THR A 21 -7.88 -10.59 -4.14
CA THR A 21 -7.94 -10.62 -5.61
C THR A 21 -8.00 -9.24 -6.25
N GLY A 22 -8.37 -8.22 -5.48
CA GLY A 22 -8.46 -6.83 -5.93
C GLY A 22 -8.94 -5.90 -4.82
N ALA A 23 -8.63 -4.61 -4.95
CA ALA A 23 -9.01 -3.57 -4.00
C ALA A 23 -9.99 -2.58 -4.65
N ILE A 24 -11.13 -2.34 -4.02
CA ILE A 24 -12.07 -1.29 -4.42
C ILE A 24 -11.74 -0.03 -3.60
N VAL A 25 -11.27 1.02 -4.27
CA VAL A 25 -10.85 2.26 -3.62
C VAL A 25 -11.73 3.41 -4.11
N GLY A 26 -12.34 4.13 -3.17
CA GLY A 26 -13.11 5.33 -3.46
C GLY A 26 -12.20 6.53 -3.74
N ILE A 27 -12.42 7.21 -4.86
CA ILE A 27 -11.68 8.41 -5.26
C ILE A 27 -12.63 9.59 -5.44
N ARG A 28 -12.11 10.81 -5.20
CA ARG A 28 -12.89 12.05 -5.27
C ARG A 28 -12.65 12.83 -6.55
N ASN A 29 -11.55 12.57 -7.25
CA ASN A 29 -11.14 13.28 -8.47
C ASN A 29 -10.17 12.47 -9.34
N ALA A 30 -9.95 12.90 -10.58
CA ALA A 30 -9.08 12.21 -11.54
C ALA A 30 -7.60 12.15 -11.10
N ARG A 31 -7.11 13.18 -10.39
CA ARG A 31 -5.73 13.20 -9.90
C ARG A 31 -5.47 12.11 -8.87
N GLU A 32 -6.45 11.77 -8.04
CA GLU A 32 -6.37 10.64 -7.11
C GLU A 32 -6.33 9.30 -7.86
N ALA A 33 -7.07 9.17 -8.97
CA ALA A 33 -7.03 7.97 -9.81
C ALA A 33 -5.63 7.73 -10.40
N GLU A 34 -4.99 8.76 -10.96
CA GLU A 34 -3.63 8.67 -11.51
C GLU A 34 -2.62 8.27 -10.43
N GLN A 35 -2.78 8.84 -9.23
CA GLN A 35 -1.97 8.54 -8.07
C GLN A 35 -2.12 7.09 -7.61
N MET A 36 -3.32 6.52 -7.64
CA MET A 36 -3.55 5.10 -7.30
C MET A 36 -2.78 4.14 -8.20
N LEU A 37 -2.68 4.44 -9.50
CA LEU A 37 -1.98 3.58 -10.45
C LEU A 37 -0.50 3.39 -10.06
N THR A 38 0.14 4.46 -9.59
CA THR A 38 1.54 4.41 -9.11
C THR A 38 1.70 3.50 -7.88
N GLY A 39 0.71 3.50 -6.97
CA GLY A 39 0.70 2.62 -5.80
C GLY A 39 0.56 1.15 -6.15
N SER A 40 -0.29 0.81 -7.12
CA SER A 40 -0.52 -0.59 -7.52
C SER A 40 0.71 -1.32 -8.06
N ASN A 41 1.74 -0.59 -8.49
CA ASN A 41 2.95 -1.16 -9.08
C ASN A 41 4.15 -1.23 -8.10
N TRP A 42 3.92 -1.02 -6.80
CA TRP A 42 4.94 -1.19 -5.78
C TRP A 42 5.02 -2.65 -5.32
N ILE A 43 6.14 -3.30 -5.62
CA ILE A 43 6.50 -4.62 -5.09
C ILE A 43 7.43 -4.40 -3.89
N PHE A 44 7.02 -4.88 -2.72
CA PHE A 44 7.82 -4.76 -1.49
C PHE A 44 9.05 -5.66 -1.53
N THR A 45 10.16 -5.16 -0.98
CA THR A 45 11.24 -6.05 -0.54
C THR A 45 10.84 -6.75 0.76
N GLU A 46 11.59 -7.79 1.13
CA GLU A 46 11.34 -8.52 2.38
C GLU A 46 11.55 -7.62 3.61
N GLU A 47 12.54 -6.72 3.54
CA GLU A 47 12.81 -5.75 4.59
C GLU A 47 11.67 -4.73 4.73
N GLU A 48 11.17 -4.19 3.61
CA GLU A 48 10.02 -3.28 3.63
C GLU A 48 8.77 -3.96 4.21
N ARG A 49 8.54 -5.23 3.85
CA ARG A 49 7.44 -6.04 4.39
C ARG A 49 7.56 -6.20 5.91
N ALA A 50 8.74 -6.60 6.39
CA ALA A 50 9.00 -6.79 7.81
C ALA A 50 8.84 -5.48 8.62
N GLU A 51 9.25 -4.34 8.05
CA GLU A 51 9.04 -3.03 8.68
C GLU A 51 7.56 -2.69 8.84
N ILE A 52 6.74 -2.95 7.80
CA ILE A 52 5.29 -2.71 7.83
C ILE A 52 4.62 -3.62 8.85
N GLU A 53 4.93 -4.92 8.87
CA GLU A 53 4.35 -5.88 9.82
C GLU A 53 4.69 -5.53 11.27
N LYS A 54 5.93 -5.11 11.52
CA LYS A 54 6.35 -4.61 12.84
C LYS A 54 5.55 -3.38 13.25
N ALA A 55 5.33 -2.44 12.34
CA ALA A 55 4.54 -1.23 12.61
C ALA A 55 3.07 -1.56 12.91
N LEU A 56 2.47 -2.51 12.20
CA LEU A 56 1.10 -2.98 12.45
C LEU A 56 0.97 -3.68 13.80
N THR A 57 1.91 -4.56 14.13
CA THR A 57 1.94 -5.28 15.43
C THR A 57 2.03 -4.31 16.61
N LEU A 58 2.83 -3.24 16.48
CA LEU A 58 2.96 -2.21 17.51
C LEU A 58 1.67 -1.39 17.71
N TRP A 59 0.85 -1.23 16.66
CA TRP A 59 -0.42 -0.51 16.75
C TRP A 59 -1.51 -1.33 17.46
N GLU A 60 -1.44 -2.66 17.38
CA GLU A 60 -2.40 -3.58 18.00
C GLU A 60 -2.14 -3.85 19.49
N SER A 61 -0.98 -3.44 20.03
CA SER A 61 -0.58 -3.58 21.44
C SER A 61 -1.00 -2.39 22.30
#